data_AF-A0A8J8GVL1-F1
#
_entry.id   AF-A0A8J8GVL1-F1
#
_cell.length_a   1.000
_cell.length_b   1.000
_cell.length_c   1.000
_cell.angle_alpha   90.00
_cell.angle_beta   90.00
_cell.angle_gamma   90.00
#
_symmetry.space_group_name_H-M   'P 1'
#
loop_
_entity.id
_entity.type
_entity.pdbx_description
1 polymer ?
#
loop_
_entity_poly.entity_id
_entity_poly.type
_entity_poly.pdbx_seq_one_letter_code
_entity_poly.pdbx_strand_id
1 'polypeptide(L)'
;MRTRVLATFAVIVLLLCAGAGVTVWRWRSQEKDRRDLSALTMGSPWPRTQLLLPDDLPLDRALGEVGRDGLTVSYSVDGQPLGYAIELLDDRGEPVWSVSCGARAVVVCTDLGNGYTHVKVLDTDNSDPATIVRRRDGDRIYSATVAGDRPEWIPRLRGIVTNVHRPSDEELLEILRFDGYQTDWS
;
A
#
# COMPACT_ATOMS: atom_id res chain seq x y z
N MET A 1 -41.42 45.84 4.43
CA MET A 1 -40.37 45.57 5.44
C MET A 1 -40.39 44.14 6.00
N ARG A 2 -41.57 43.58 6.35
CA ARG A 2 -41.71 42.20 6.88
C ARG A 2 -41.19 41.07 5.98
N THR A 3 -41.36 41.16 4.66
CA THR A 3 -40.94 40.12 3.71
C THR A 3 -39.43 39.98 3.57
N ARG A 4 -38.65 41.07 3.72
CA ARG A 4 -37.18 41.01 3.67
C ARG A 4 -36.60 40.32 4.90
N VAL A 5 -37.17 40.56 6.09
CA VAL A 5 -36.71 39.95 7.35
C VAL A 5 -36.94 38.44 7.36
N LEU A 6 -38.09 37.97 6.85
CA LEU A 6 -38.40 36.54 6.71
C LEU A 6 -37.46 35.82 5.74
N ALA A 7 -37.15 36.45 4.60
CA ALA A 7 -36.23 35.90 3.62
C ALA A 7 -34.80 35.76 4.19
N THR A 8 -34.32 36.78 4.91
CA THR A 8 -32.99 36.73 5.55
C THR A 8 -32.91 35.64 6.62
N PHE A 9 -33.95 35.48 7.45
CA PHE A 9 -34.00 34.41 8.44
C PHE A 9 -33.99 33.02 7.80
N ALA A 10 -34.77 32.81 6.73
CA ALA A 10 -34.81 31.53 6.02
C ALA A 10 -33.43 31.16 5.42
N VAL A 11 -32.72 32.13 4.84
CA VAL A 11 -31.36 31.91 4.30
C VAL A 11 -30.37 31.56 5.41
N ILE A 12 -30.41 32.25 6.54
CA ILE A 12 -29.53 31.96 7.69
C ILE A 12 -29.79 30.54 8.22
N VAL A 13 -31.06 30.16 8.38
CA VAL A 13 -31.42 28.80 8.84
C VAL A 13 -30.96 27.74 7.85
N LEU A 14 -31.14 27.95 6.54
CA LEU A 14 -30.66 27.02 5.51
C LEU A 14 -29.13 26.88 5.53
N LEU A 15 -28.39 27.98 5.70
CA LEU A 15 -26.93 27.96 5.82
C LEU A 15 -26.47 27.23 7.09
N LEU A 16 -27.16 27.42 8.21
CA LEU A 16 -26.86 26.71 9.46
C LEU A 16 -27.14 25.20 9.34
N CYS A 17 -28.26 24.82 8.73
CA CYS A 17 -28.59 23.41 8.49
C CYS A 17 -27.61 22.76 7.51
N ALA A 18 -27.23 23.45 6.43
CA ALA A 18 -26.23 22.95 5.49
C ALA A 18 -24.85 22.80 6.16
N GLY A 19 -24.44 23.79 6.97
CA GLY A 19 -23.19 23.73 7.73
C GLY A 19 -23.16 22.57 8.73
N ALA A 20 -24.23 22.39 9.51
CA ALA A 20 -24.37 21.27 10.44
C ALA A 20 -24.43 19.90 9.73
N GLY A 21 -25.08 19.84 8.56
CA GLY A 21 -25.10 18.64 7.73
C GLY A 21 -23.71 18.25 7.25
N VAL A 22 -22.92 19.21 6.77
CA VAL A 22 -21.54 18.98 6.30
C VAL A 22 -20.62 18.53 7.45
N THR A 23 -20.75 19.10 8.65
CA THR A 23 -19.92 18.68 9.79
C THR A 23 -20.25 17.27 10.26
N VAL A 24 -21.54 16.93 10.38
CA VAL A 24 -21.98 15.57 10.74
C VAL A 24 -21.54 14.55 9.70
N TRP A 25 -21.65 14.89 8.42
CA TRP A 25 -21.21 14.01 7.33
C TRP A 25 -19.69 13.77 7.36
N ARG A 26 -18.90 14.84 7.51
CA ARG A 26 -17.42 14.73 7.64
C ARG A 26 -17.03 13.88 8.85
N TRP A 27 -17.65 14.12 9.98
CA TRP A 27 -17.40 13.34 11.20
C TRP A 27 -17.72 11.85 10.99
N ARG A 28 -18.86 11.54 10.37
CA ARG A 28 -19.25 10.16 10.06
C ARG A 28 -18.29 9.48 9.09
N SER A 29 -17.82 10.21 8.07
CA SER A 29 -16.81 9.71 7.12
C SER A 29 -15.51 9.37 7.87
N GLN A 30 -14.97 10.33 8.63
CA GLN A 30 -13.72 10.14 9.38
C GLN A 30 -13.79 8.95 10.35
N GLU A 31 -14.92 8.77 11.03
CA GLU A 31 -15.08 7.66 11.95
C GLU A 31 -15.22 6.30 11.21
N LYS A 32 -15.82 6.28 10.01
CA LYS A 32 -15.78 5.10 9.14
C LYS A 32 -14.37 4.81 8.65
N ASP A 33 -13.66 5.83 8.16
CA ASP A 33 -12.28 5.74 7.67
C ASP A 33 -11.35 5.17 8.75
N ARG A 34 -11.47 5.68 9.98
CA ARG A 34 -10.73 5.17 11.14
C ARG A 34 -11.00 3.69 11.43
N ARG A 35 -12.27 3.27 11.38
CA ARG A 35 -12.67 1.87 11.63
C ARG A 35 -12.19 0.94 10.51
N ASP A 36 -12.41 1.33 9.28
CA ASP A 36 -12.01 0.54 8.11
C ASP A 36 -10.49 0.36 8.11
N LEU A 37 -9.74 1.44 8.34
CA LEU A 37 -8.29 1.35 8.41
C LEU A 37 -7.81 0.47 9.58
N SER A 38 -8.47 0.54 10.74
CA SER A 38 -8.19 -0.36 11.85
C SER A 38 -8.47 -1.83 11.50
N ALA A 39 -9.53 -2.12 10.75
CA ALA A 39 -9.86 -3.48 10.34
C ALA A 39 -8.86 -3.99 9.29
N LEU A 40 -8.58 -3.18 8.27
CA LEU A 40 -7.67 -3.50 7.16
C LEU A 40 -6.24 -3.72 7.62
N THR A 41 -5.82 -3.09 8.72
CA THR A 41 -4.44 -3.19 9.23
C THR A 41 -4.31 -4.10 10.46
N MET A 42 -5.40 -4.70 10.94
CA MET A 42 -5.42 -5.51 12.16
C MET A 42 -4.48 -6.72 12.09
N GLY A 43 -4.27 -7.27 10.89
CA GLY A 43 -3.38 -8.40 10.66
C GLY A 43 -1.89 -8.06 10.71
N SER A 44 -1.53 -6.77 10.69
CA SER A 44 -0.14 -6.35 10.54
C SER A 44 0.73 -6.75 11.73
N PRO A 45 1.98 -7.21 11.49
CA PRO A 45 2.96 -7.38 12.56
C PRO A 45 3.51 -6.05 13.09
N TRP A 46 3.25 -4.92 12.41
CA TRP A 46 3.76 -3.61 12.77
C TRP A 46 2.63 -2.58 12.95
N PRO A 47 2.86 -1.51 13.73
CA PRO A 47 1.91 -0.40 13.76
C PRO A 47 1.82 0.27 12.39
N ARG A 48 0.64 0.85 12.08
CA ARG A 48 0.37 1.58 10.82
C ARG A 48 1.44 2.60 10.43
N THR A 49 2.03 3.26 11.42
CA THR A 49 3.11 4.25 11.25
C THR A 49 4.42 3.68 10.69
N GLN A 50 4.49 2.36 10.52
CA GLN A 50 5.62 1.62 9.98
C GLN A 50 5.26 0.86 8.68
N LEU A 51 4.03 1.00 8.19
CA LEU A 51 3.60 0.52 6.87
C LEU A 51 4.01 1.55 5.82
N LEU A 52 5.32 1.64 5.54
CA LEU A 52 5.88 2.67 4.68
C LEU A 52 5.53 2.42 3.20
N LEU A 53 5.30 3.48 2.45
CA LEU A 53 5.06 3.42 1.00
C LEU A 53 6.22 4.05 0.23
N PRO A 54 6.53 3.58 -0.99
CA PRO A 54 7.50 4.23 -1.85
C PRO A 54 7.07 5.64 -2.24
N ASP A 55 8.04 6.52 -2.39
CA ASP A 55 7.84 7.84 -2.97
C ASP A 55 7.57 7.73 -4.49
N ASP A 56 6.84 8.71 -5.02
CA ASP A 56 6.64 8.92 -6.46
C ASP A 56 5.94 7.77 -7.22
N LEU A 57 5.22 6.88 -6.54
CA LEU A 57 4.39 5.86 -7.17
C LEU A 57 2.89 6.26 -7.21
N PRO A 58 2.17 5.93 -8.30
CA PRO A 58 0.78 6.33 -8.46
C PRO A 58 -0.15 5.53 -7.53
N LEU A 59 -0.76 6.20 -6.54
CA LEU A 59 -1.69 5.58 -5.59
C LEU A 59 -3.06 5.25 -6.23
N ASP A 60 -3.49 6.03 -7.22
CA ASP A 60 -4.78 5.88 -7.91
C ASP A 60 -4.91 4.53 -8.67
N ARG A 61 -3.80 3.81 -8.82
CA ARG A 61 -3.71 2.50 -9.49
C ARG A 61 -2.92 1.49 -8.67
N ALA A 62 -2.88 1.71 -7.36
CA ALA A 62 -2.25 0.81 -6.43
C ALA A 62 -3.30 -0.09 -5.77
N LEU A 63 -2.94 -1.34 -5.54
CA LEU A 63 -3.75 -2.30 -4.80
C LEU A 63 -2.88 -2.90 -3.70
N GLY A 64 -3.27 -2.67 -2.45
CA GLY A 64 -2.54 -3.12 -1.27
C GLY A 64 -3.28 -4.18 -0.47
N GLU A 65 -2.51 -5.00 0.22
CA GLU A 65 -2.97 -5.95 1.24
C GLU A 65 -2.05 -5.85 2.46
N VAL A 66 -2.64 -5.95 3.65
CA VAL A 66 -1.91 -6.06 4.92
C VAL A 66 -2.31 -7.35 5.60
N GLY A 67 -1.31 -8.17 5.89
CA GLY A 67 -1.46 -9.46 6.52
C GLY A 67 -0.45 -9.68 7.64
N ARG A 68 -0.41 -10.92 8.15
CA ARG A 68 0.53 -11.33 9.21
C ARG A 68 1.98 -11.28 8.77
N ASP A 69 2.21 -11.38 7.47
CA ASP A 69 3.54 -11.41 6.87
C ASP A 69 4.04 -10.00 6.50
N GLY A 70 3.17 -8.98 6.57
CA GLY A 70 3.52 -7.59 6.34
C GLY A 70 2.56 -6.86 5.40
N LEU A 71 3.11 -5.94 4.58
CA LEU A 71 2.39 -5.15 3.59
C LEU A 71 2.83 -5.57 2.19
N THR A 72 1.90 -5.75 1.27
CA THR A 72 2.19 -5.90 -0.16
C THR A 72 1.34 -4.92 -0.94
N VAL A 73 1.92 -4.27 -1.94
CA VAL A 73 1.24 -3.31 -2.82
C VAL A 73 1.66 -3.59 -4.26
N SER A 74 0.67 -3.71 -5.15
CA SER A 74 0.86 -3.78 -6.58
C SER A 74 0.53 -2.43 -7.21
N TYR A 75 1.46 -1.87 -7.97
CA TYR A 75 1.29 -0.64 -8.74
C TYR A 75 1.23 -0.96 -10.23
N SER A 76 0.57 -0.10 -11.01
CA SER A 76 0.67 -0.09 -12.47
C SER A 76 1.51 1.10 -12.93
N VAL A 77 2.75 0.84 -13.35
CA VAL A 77 3.72 1.87 -13.76
C VAL A 77 4.08 1.67 -15.22
N ASP A 78 3.81 2.67 -16.07
CA ASP A 78 4.08 2.60 -17.51
C ASP A 78 3.41 1.40 -18.21
N GLY A 79 2.27 0.96 -17.68
CA GLY A 79 1.54 -0.22 -18.16
C GLY A 79 2.13 -1.57 -17.71
N GLN A 80 3.12 -1.56 -16.80
CA GLN A 80 3.72 -2.76 -16.23
C GLN A 80 3.37 -2.91 -14.74
N PRO A 81 3.09 -4.14 -14.28
CA PRO A 81 2.90 -4.40 -12.86
C PRO A 81 4.23 -4.26 -12.12
N LEU A 82 4.21 -3.47 -11.04
CA LEU A 82 5.33 -3.32 -10.11
C LEU A 82 4.85 -3.71 -8.71
N GLY A 83 5.48 -4.73 -8.13
CA GLY A 83 5.22 -5.13 -6.75
C GLY A 83 6.14 -4.37 -5.80
N TYR A 84 5.61 -3.96 -4.66
CA TYR A 84 6.36 -3.50 -3.51
C TYR A 84 5.87 -4.24 -2.27
N ALA A 85 6.77 -4.65 -1.38
CA ALA A 85 6.37 -5.24 -0.12
C ALA A 85 7.32 -4.89 1.03
N ILE A 86 6.76 -4.92 2.24
CA ILE A 86 7.49 -4.94 3.51
C ILE A 86 7.17 -6.29 4.14
N GLU A 87 8.20 -7.11 4.31
CA GLU A 87 8.07 -8.53 4.63
C GLU A 87 8.81 -8.84 5.93
N LEU A 88 8.18 -9.63 6.79
CA LEU A 88 8.88 -10.23 7.94
C LEU A 88 9.89 -11.26 7.47
N LEU A 89 10.98 -11.35 8.21
CA LEU A 89 11.96 -12.42 8.07
C LEU A 89 11.68 -13.56 9.05
N ASP A 90 11.90 -14.80 8.58
CA ASP A 90 11.98 -15.98 9.43
C ASP A 90 13.35 -16.06 10.13
N ASP A 91 13.53 -17.07 10.99
CA ASP A 91 14.78 -17.29 11.74
C ASP A 91 16.00 -17.58 10.84
N ARG A 92 15.76 -17.87 9.54
CA ARG A 92 16.80 -18.10 8.53
C ARG A 92 17.09 -16.82 7.73
N GLY A 93 16.39 -15.74 7.99
CA GLY A 93 16.51 -14.46 7.29
C GLY A 93 15.86 -14.47 5.91
N GLU A 94 14.95 -15.41 5.65
CA GLU A 94 14.15 -15.49 4.44
C GLU A 94 12.76 -14.85 4.68
N PRO A 95 12.12 -14.27 3.66
CA PRO A 95 10.76 -13.79 3.82
C PRO A 95 9.81 -14.91 4.28
N VAL A 96 8.95 -14.62 5.25
CA VAL A 96 8.01 -15.60 5.83
C VAL A 96 7.03 -16.15 4.79
N TRP A 97 6.83 -15.45 3.67
CA TRP A 97 6.03 -15.94 2.55
C TRP A 97 6.88 -16.75 1.57
N SER A 98 6.48 -18.01 1.36
CA SER A 98 6.91 -18.83 0.23
C SER A 98 5.66 -19.39 -0.45
N VAL A 99 5.68 -19.40 -1.78
CA VAL A 99 4.57 -19.82 -2.67
C VAL A 99 3.84 -21.10 -2.21
N SER A 100 2.51 -21.00 -2.08
CA SER A 100 1.59 -21.95 -1.42
C SER A 100 1.29 -23.26 -2.18
N CYS A 101 2.05 -23.65 -3.21
CA CYS A 101 1.72 -24.85 -4.01
C CYS A 101 2.88 -25.85 -4.15
N GLY A 102 3.98 -25.68 -3.40
CA GLY A 102 5.19 -26.48 -3.56
C GLY A 102 6.01 -26.14 -4.82
N ALA A 103 5.62 -25.10 -5.56
CA ALA A 103 6.39 -24.53 -6.65
C ALA A 103 7.73 -24.01 -6.09
N ARG A 104 8.84 -24.39 -6.74
CA ARG A 104 10.18 -23.91 -6.40
C ARG A 104 10.64 -23.01 -7.54
N ALA A 105 10.75 -21.72 -7.27
CA ALA A 105 11.43 -20.82 -8.19
C ALA A 105 12.94 -21.06 -8.12
N VAL A 106 13.61 -21.04 -9.27
CA VAL A 106 15.06 -20.97 -9.32
C VAL A 106 15.46 -19.51 -9.34
N VAL A 107 16.26 -19.09 -8.37
CA VAL A 107 16.67 -17.69 -8.22
C VAL A 107 18.19 -17.56 -8.21
N VAL A 108 18.67 -16.44 -8.73
CA VAL A 108 20.07 -16.01 -8.60
C VAL A 108 20.08 -14.75 -7.74
N CYS A 109 20.82 -14.81 -6.62
CA CYS A 109 20.99 -13.68 -5.71
C CYS A 109 22.36 -13.04 -5.93
N THR A 110 22.38 -11.74 -6.18
CA THR A 110 23.59 -10.93 -6.30
C THR A 110 23.60 -9.88 -5.22
N ASP A 111 24.63 -9.88 -4.37
CA ASP A 111 24.85 -8.77 -3.44
C ASP A 111 25.19 -7.50 -4.21
N LEU A 112 24.44 -6.44 -3.93
CA LEU A 112 24.59 -5.13 -4.55
C LEU A 112 25.38 -4.14 -3.65
N GLY A 113 25.80 -4.59 -2.47
CA GLY A 113 26.42 -3.78 -1.42
C GLY A 113 25.39 -3.00 -0.61
N ASN A 114 25.81 -2.44 0.53
CA ASN A 114 25.00 -1.55 1.40
C ASN A 114 23.65 -2.16 1.86
N GLY A 115 23.59 -3.48 2.03
CA GLY A 115 22.37 -4.17 2.47
C GLY A 115 21.33 -4.40 1.38
N TYR A 116 21.69 -4.20 0.11
CA TYR A 116 20.83 -4.47 -1.03
C TYR A 116 21.16 -5.82 -1.69
N THR A 117 20.14 -6.52 -2.15
CA THR A 117 20.29 -7.76 -2.91
C THR A 117 19.44 -7.69 -4.17
N HIS A 118 20.03 -7.99 -5.32
CA HIS A 118 19.30 -8.27 -6.54
C HIS A 118 18.94 -9.76 -6.55
N VAL A 119 17.67 -10.07 -6.72
CA VAL A 119 17.18 -11.43 -6.92
C VAL A 119 16.59 -11.50 -8.33
N LYS A 120 17.21 -12.34 -9.16
CA LYS A 120 16.69 -12.69 -10.48
C LYS A 120 15.94 -14.01 -10.36
N VAL A 121 14.63 -13.99 -10.58
CA VAL A 121 13.83 -15.21 -10.77
C VAL A 121 14.03 -15.67 -12.20
N LEU A 122 14.42 -16.93 -12.39
CA LEU A 122 14.61 -17.51 -13.70
C LEU A 122 13.27 -17.97 -14.29
N ASP A 123 13.19 -17.89 -15.61
CA ASP A 123 12.11 -18.50 -16.38
C ASP A 123 12.25 -20.03 -16.30
N THR A 124 11.26 -20.68 -15.70
CA THR A 124 11.18 -22.14 -15.58
C THR A 124 9.74 -22.58 -15.74
N ASP A 125 9.51 -23.88 -15.94
CA ASP A 125 8.15 -24.46 -16.03
C ASP A 125 7.27 -24.14 -14.80
N ASN A 126 7.85 -23.73 -13.68
CA ASN A 126 7.15 -23.44 -12.43
C ASN A 126 7.30 -21.99 -11.95
N SER A 127 7.94 -21.10 -12.72
CA SER A 127 8.13 -19.70 -12.35
C SER A 127 8.30 -18.78 -13.55
N ASP A 128 7.52 -17.71 -13.59
CA ASP A 128 7.76 -16.61 -14.51
C ASP A 128 9.02 -15.82 -14.09
N PRO A 129 9.80 -15.30 -15.05
CA PRO A 129 10.98 -14.50 -14.75
C PRO A 129 10.59 -13.18 -14.06
N ALA A 130 11.44 -12.72 -13.16
CA ALA A 130 11.25 -11.46 -12.46
C ALA A 130 12.60 -10.86 -12.01
N THR A 131 12.64 -9.54 -11.90
CA THR A 131 13.75 -8.79 -11.31
C THR A 131 13.28 -8.14 -10.03
N ILE A 132 13.96 -8.48 -8.93
CA ILE A 132 13.62 -8.03 -7.58
C ILE A 132 14.83 -7.34 -6.98
N VAL A 133 14.64 -6.18 -6.34
CA VAL A 133 15.62 -5.60 -5.44
C VAL A 133 15.06 -5.65 -4.02
N ARG A 134 15.87 -6.20 -3.11
CA ARG A 134 15.58 -6.26 -1.67
C ARG A 134 16.53 -5.35 -0.91
N ARG A 135 16.02 -4.70 0.14
CA ARG A 135 16.80 -4.00 1.16
C ARG A 135 16.43 -4.56 2.53
N ARG A 136 17.41 -5.07 3.27
CA ARG A 136 17.19 -5.51 4.66
C ARG A 136 17.28 -4.31 5.62
N ASP A 137 16.36 -4.25 6.57
CA ASP A 137 16.32 -3.25 7.64
C ASP A 137 15.83 -3.92 8.92
N GLY A 138 16.76 -4.25 9.83
CA GLY A 138 16.45 -5.03 11.02
C GLY A 138 15.81 -6.39 10.70
N ASP A 139 14.59 -6.58 11.19
CA ASP A 139 13.75 -7.78 11.02
C ASP A 139 12.92 -7.77 9.72
N ARG A 140 13.13 -6.79 8.85
CA ARG A 140 12.30 -6.54 7.67
C ARG A 140 13.09 -6.64 6.39
N ILE A 141 12.38 -7.01 5.34
CA ILE A 141 12.81 -6.80 3.96
C ILE A 141 11.83 -5.85 3.28
N TYR A 142 12.37 -4.81 2.67
CA TYR A 142 11.68 -4.04 1.65
C TYR A 142 12.01 -4.68 0.31
N SER A 143 11.00 -5.06 -0.47
CA SER A 143 11.18 -5.65 -1.79
C SER A 143 10.48 -4.80 -2.84
N ALA A 144 11.11 -4.64 -4.01
CA ALA A 144 10.48 -4.10 -5.20
C ALA A 144 10.71 -5.05 -6.37
N THR A 145 9.65 -5.39 -7.08
CA THR A 145 9.61 -6.47 -8.07
C THR A 145 9.02 -5.96 -9.38
N VAL A 146 9.64 -6.31 -10.49
CA VAL A 146 9.06 -6.16 -11.84
C VAL A 146 9.10 -7.50 -12.57
N ALA A 147 8.10 -7.75 -13.40
CA ALA A 147 8.06 -8.96 -14.24
C ALA A 147 9.14 -8.94 -15.33
N GLY A 148 9.69 -10.10 -15.63
CA GLY A 148 10.75 -10.33 -16.62
C GLY A 148 12.17 -10.14 -16.07
N ASP A 149 13.15 -10.52 -16.91
CA ASP A 149 14.56 -10.22 -16.69
C ASP A 149 14.86 -8.77 -17.11
N ARG A 150 14.93 -7.87 -16.13
CA ARG A 150 14.99 -6.41 -16.28
C ARG A 150 16.18 -5.81 -15.52
N PRO A 151 17.43 -6.19 -15.80
CA PRO A 151 18.60 -5.67 -15.07
C PRO A 151 18.72 -4.13 -15.15
N GLU A 152 18.20 -3.51 -16.21
CA GLU A 152 18.13 -2.07 -16.38
C GLU A 152 17.23 -1.36 -15.35
N TRP A 153 16.30 -2.08 -14.70
CA TRP A 153 15.41 -1.55 -13.67
C TRP A 153 16.04 -1.52 -12.28
N ILE A 154 17.17 -2.20 -12.05
CA ILE A 154 17.80 -2.32 -10.72
C ILE A 154 18.00 -0.95 -10.03
N PRO A 155 18.49 0.12 -10.70
CA PRO A 155 18.60 1.43 -10.06
C PRO A 155 17.26 2.01 -9.62
N ARG A 156 16.20 1.85 -10.43
CA ARG A 156 14.84 2.32 -10.11
C ARG A 156 14.25 1.55 -8.94
N LEU A 157 14.34 0.21 -8.97
CA LEU A 157 13.87 -0.66 -7.89
C LEU A 157 14.60 -0.37 -6.58
N ARG A 158 15.91 -0.08 -6.64
CA ARG A 158 16.68 0.39 -5.48
C ARG A 158 16.10 1.68 -4.93
N GLY A 159 15.81 2.66 -5.79
CA GLY A 159 15.16 3.91 -5.39
C GLY A 159 13.84 3.67 -4.66
N ILE A 160 12.98 2.81 -5.20
CA ILE A 160 11.66 2.46 -4.64
C ILE A 160 11.77 1.88 -3.23
N VAL A 161 12.66 0.92 -2.99
CA VAL A 161 12.84 0.36 -1.63
C VAL A 161 13.62 1.29 -0.69
N THR A 162 14.21 2.37 -1.21
CA THR A 162 15.03 3.30 -0.42
C THR A 162 14.25 4.51 0.04
N ASN A 163 13.57 5.16 -0.91
CA ASN A 163 12.84 6.41 -0.76
C ASN A 163 11.40 6.05 -0.41
N VAL A 164 11.14 5.99 0.88
CA VAL A 164 9.85 5.62 1.44
C VAL A 164 9.42 6.65 2.47
N HIS A 165 8.12 6.89 2.56
CA HIS A 165 7.53 7.78 3.54
C HIS A 165 6.54 7.04 4.44
N ARG A 166 6.19 7.69 5.55
CA ARG A 166 5.05 7.27 6.38
C ARG A 166 3.77 7.76 5.70
N PRO A 167 2.89 6.87 5.23
CA PRO A 167 1.65 7.30 4.61
C PRO A 167 0.71 7.92 5.64
N SER A 168 -0.12 8.82 5.15
CA SER A 168 -1.33 9.27 5.83
C SER A 168 -2.38 8.15 5.88
N ASP A 169 -3.39 8.33 6.75
CA ASP A 169 -4.52 7.41 6.81
C ASP A 169 -5.31 7.40 5.48
N GLU A 170 -5.32 8.53 4.75
CA GLU A 170 -5.97 8.66 3.44
C GLU A 170 -5.24 7.82 2.37
N GLU A 171 -3.91 7.92 2.30
CA GLU A 171 -3.10 7.15 1.35
C GLU A 171 -3.19 5.63 1.61
N LEU A 172 -3.19 5.21 2.88
CA LEU A 172 -3.42 3.80 3.21
C LEU A 172 -4.82 3.34 2.81
N LEU A 173 -5.85 4.17 3.03
CA LEU A 173 -7.21 3.79 2.63
C LEU A 173 -7.36 3.74 1.10
N GLU A 174 -6.69 4.62 0.37
CA GLU A 174 -6.70 4.64 -1.09
C GLU A 174 -6.19 3.31 -1.67
N ILE A 175 -5.09 2.76 -1.12
CA ILE A 175 -4.52 1.51 -1.63
C ILE A 175 -5.22 0.26 -1.07
N LEU A 176 -5.78 0.32 0.14
CA LEU A 176 -6.34 -0.87 0.82
C LEU A 176 -7.84 -1.06 0.53
N ARG A 177 -8.58 0.00 0.16
CA ARG A 177 -9.98 -0.11 -0.27
C ARG A 177 -10.04 -0.33 -1.78
N PHE A 178 -9.92 -1.58 -2.20
CA PHE A 178 -10.14 -1.94 -3.60
C PHE A 178 -11.57 -1.62 -4.06
N ASP A 179 -11.76 -1.42 -5.36
CA ASP A 179 -13.08 -1.22 -5.95
C ASP A 179 -14.03 -2.38 -5.60
N GLY A 180 -15.11 -2.07 -4.89
CA GLY A 180 -16.05 -3.08 -4.39
C GLY A 180 -15.79 -3.52 -2.94
N TYR A 181 -14.82 -2.94 -2.24
CA TYR A 181 -14.68 -3.08 -0.80
C TYR A 181 -15.97 -2.63 -0.10
N GLN A 182 -16.73 -3.61 0.40
CA GLN A 182 -17.91 -3.38 1.24
C GLN A 182 -17.61 -3.84 2.66
N THR A 183 -18.00 -3.00 3.61
CA THR A 183 -18.14 -3.40 5.01
C THR A 183 -19.61 -3.59 5.29
N ASP A 184 -19.99 -4.47 6.22
CA ASP A 184 -21.36 -4.80 6.67
C ASP A 184 -22.23 -3.61 7.15
N TRP A 185 -21.76 -2.39 6.98
CA TRP A 185 -22.29 -1.13 7.53
C TRP A 185 -22.51 -0.04 6.47
N SER A 186 -22.55 -0.40 5.17
CA SER A 186 -22.94 0.50 4.08
C SER A 186 -24.45 0.51 3.85
#